data_AF-B9T9B7-F1
#
_entry.id   AF-B9T9B7-F1
#
_cell.length_a   1.000
_cell.length_b   1.000
_cell.length_c   1.000
_cell.angle_alpha   90.00
_cell.angle_beta   90.00
_cell.angle_gamma   90.00
#
_symmetry.space_group_name_H-M   'P 1'
#
loop_
_entity.id
_entity.type
_entity.pdbx_description
1 polymer ?
#
loop_
_entity_poly.entity_id
_entity_poly.type
_entity_poly.pdbx_seq_one_letter_code
_entity_poly.pdbx_strand_id
1 'polypeptide(L)'
;MDTPVLNEPEVIFHEPWQAEAFATTVHLSRSGLFTWPEWVEQFSAVIAREPAMDGETTGAAYYRQWMSALEKMLARTVCLSDQVVTNRQALWHTAYLNTPHGQPVALSNAGDAHDHDHDHHPDHDHAHHHRHAHTHSHDPHARRPTPRPAAVVPARR
;
A
#
# COMPACT_ATOMS: atom_id res chain seq x y z
N MET A 1 14.07 32.88 35.03
CA MET A 1 13.86 32.85 33.57
C MET A 1 12.93 31.68 33.30
N ASP A 2 11.62 31.92 33.39
CA ASP A 2 10.60 30.94 32.97
C ASP A 2 10.72 30.76 31.46
N THR A 3 11.14 29.57 31.05
CA THR A 3 11.11 29.19 29.63
C THR A 3 9.64 28.90 29.31
N PRO A 4 8.99 29.63 28.37
CA PRO A 4 7.63 29.30 28.01
C PRO A 4 7.64 27.88 27.44
N VAL A 5 6.88 26.99 28.07
CA VAL A 5 6.55 25.69 27.50
C VAL A 5 5.82 26.01 26.21
N LEU A 6 6.51 25.95 25.08
CA LEU A 6 5.84 25.93 23.78
C LEU A 6 4.97 24.68 23.87
N ASN A 7 3.65 24.87 23.95
CA ASN A 7 2.70 23.79 23.70
C ASN A 7 3.10 23.23 22.33
N GLU A 8 3.85 22.14 22.32
CA GLU A 8 4.08 21.39 21.10
C GLU A 8 2.69 21.04 20.59
N PRO A 9 2.34 21.45 19.35
CA PRO A 9 1.00 21.22 18.85
C PRO A 9 0.73 19.72 18.92
N GLU A 10 -0.18 19.33 19.80
CA GLU A 10 -0.57 17.94 19.95
C GLU A 10 -1.11 17.47 18.59
N VAL A 11 -0.41 16.53 17.97
CA VAL A 11 -0.83 15.97 16.68
C VAL A 11 -1.99 15.02 16.96
N ILE A 12 -3.21 15.57 16.89
CA ILE A 12 -4.44 14.80 17.07
C ILE A 12 -4.76 14.10 15.74
N PHE A 13 -4.62 12.77 15.73
CA PHE A 13 -5.09 11.93 14.63
C PHE A 13 -6.56 11.55 14.88
N HIS A 14 -7.42 11.88 13.93
CA HIS A 14 -8.85 11.54 13.99
C HIS A 14 -9.12 10.10 13.57
N GLU A 15 -8.26 9.54 12.73
CA GLU A 15 -8.38 8.16 12.25
C GLU A 15 -7.02 7.46 12.32
N PRO A 16 -6.95 6.15 12.60
CA PRO A 16 -5.69 5.43 12.75
C PRO A 16 -4.76 5.55 11.52
N TRP A 17 -5.33 5.53 10.32
CA TRP A 17 -4.58 5.63 9.07
C TRP A 17 -3.82 6.96 8.91
N GLN A 18 -4.26 8.03 9.59
CA GLN A 18 -3.59 9.33 9.54
C GLN A 18 -2.22 9.28 10.20
N ALA A 19 -2.12 8.56 11.33
CA ALA A 19 -0.85 8.32 12.01
C ALA A 19 0.09 7.48 11.14
N GLU A 20 -0.45 6.48 10.44
CA GLU A 20 0.31 5.63 9.52
C GLU A 20 0.83 6.43 8.31
N ALA A 21 0.00 7.29 7.71
CA ALA A 21 0.40 8.16 6.61
C ALA A 21 1.51 9.13 7.03
N PHE A 22 1.38 9.75 8.21
CA PHE A 22 2.41 10.62 8.78
C PHE A 22 3.72 9.87 9.02
N ALA A 23 3.66 8.71 9.70
CA ALA A 23 4.83 7.90 9.98
C ALA A 23 5.53 7.42 8.71
N THR A 24 4.76 7.07 7.67
CA THR A 24 5.27 6.68 6.35
C THR A 24 6.02 7.83 5.69
N THR A 25 5.44 9.04 5.66
CA THR A 25 6.12 10.23 5.13
C THR A 25 7.44 10.50 5.85
N VAL A 26 7.43 10.47 7.20
CA VAL A 26 8.63 10.67 8.01
C VAL A 26 9.69 9.60 7.71
N HIS A 27 9.28 8.33 7.59
CA HIS A 27 10.20 7.23 7.30
C HIS A 27 10.85 7.38 5.92
N LEU A 28 10.05 7.69 4.88
CA LEU A 28 10.55 7.89 3.52
C LEU A 28 11.51 9.08 3.41
N SER A 29 11.23 10.15 4.14
CA SER A 29 12.18 11.27 4.20
C SER A 29 13.48 10.87 4.90
N ARG A 30 13.40 10.17 6.03
CA ARG A 30 14.58 9.65 6.76
C ARG A 30 15.38 8.64 5.93
N SER A 31 14.74 7.87 5.05
CA SER A 31 15.42 6.95 4.14
C SER A 31 16.03 7.64 2.92
N GLY A 32 15.91 8.96 2.79
CA GLY A 32 16.49 9.74 1.70
C GLY A 32 15.73 9.68 0.39
N LEU A 33 14.47 9.22 0.39
CA LEU A 33 13.64 9.20 -0.82
C LEU A 33 13.24 10.62 -1.25
N PHE A 34 13.14 11.53 -0.28
CA PHE A 34 13.01 12.95 -0.49
C PHE A 34 13.40 13.72 0.78
N THR A 35 13.71 14.99 0.61
CA THR A 35 14.03 15.91 1.70
C THR A 35 12.79 16.63 2.22
N TRP A 36 12.85 17.13 3.46
CA TRP A 36 11.76 17.93 4.02
C TRP A 36 11.45 19.22 3.23
N PRO A 37 12.42 19.97 2.68
CA PRO A 37 12.13 21.10 1.81
C PRO A 37 11.33 20.71 0.56
N GLU A 38 11.69 19.61 -0.12
CA GLU A 38 10.94 19.10 -1.28
C GLU A 38 9.51 18.68 -0.91
N TRP A 39 9.35 18.07 0.28
CA TRP A 39 8.04 17.75 0.82
C TRP A 39 7.19 19.00 1.03
N VAL A 40 7.73 20.04 1.68
CA VAL A 40 7.00 21.29 1.96
C VAL A 40 6.60 21.99 0.66
N GLU A 41 7.50 22.04 -0.33
CA GLU A 41 7.18 22.59 -1.65
C GLU A 41 6.03 21.83 -2.33
N GLN A 42 6.11 20.50 -2.37
CA GLN A 42 5.07 19.69 -2.99
C GLN A 42 3.74 19.79 -2.24
N PHE A 43 3.76 19.72 -0.91
CA PHE A 43 2.55 19.70 -0.09
C PHE A 43 1.83 21.05 -0.13
N SER A 44 2.57 22.16 -0.02
CA SER A 44 1.98 23.50 -0.16
C SER A 44 1.36 23.73 -1.55
N ALA A 45 2.01 23.24 -2.61
CA ALA A 45 1.44 23.29 -3.96
C ALA A 45 0.15 22.47 -4.09
N VAL A 46 0.03 21.33 -3.40
CA VAL A 46 -1.21 20.54 -3.36
C VAL A 46 -2.30 21.27 -2.58
N ILE A 47 -2.02 21.81 -1.40
CA ILE A 47 -2.99 22.58 -0.61
C ILE A 47 -3.57 23.73 -1.44
N ALA A 48 -2.72 24.44 -2.20
CA ALA A 48 -3.15 25.54 -3.05
C ALA A 48 -4.03 25.10 -4.24
N ARG A 49 -3.80 23.91 -4.80
CA ARG A 49 -4.51 23.39 -5.97
C ARG A 49 -5.80 22.63 -5.61
N GLU A 50 -5.84 22.04 -4.42
CA GLU A 50 -6.90 21.13 -4.00
C GLU A 50 -7.53 21.63 -2.69
N PRO A 51 -8.25 22.77 -2.70
CA PRO A 51 -8.87 23.33 -1.50
C PRO A 51 -9.87 22.35 -0.86
N ALA A 52 -10.29 22.65 0.37
CA ALA A 52 -11.33 21.89 1.05
C ALA A 52 -12.62 21.90 0.22
N MET A 53 -13.28 20.75 0.14
CA MET A 53 -14.58 20.62 -0.54
C MET A 53 -15.71 21.13 0.35
N ASP A 54 -16.85 21.49 -0.24
CA ASP A 54 -18.03 21.90 0.51
C ASP A 54 -18.47 20.79 1.49
N GLY A 55 -18.54 21.13 2.78
CA GLY A 55 -18.87 20.19 3.86
C GLY A 55 -17.72 19.30 4.33
N GLU A 56 -16.52 19.42 3.76
CA GLU A 56 -15.32 18.71 4.22
C GLU A 56 -14.75 19.39 5.47
N THR A 57 -14.40 18.60 6.49
CA THR A 57 -13.74 19.16 7.67
C THR A 57 -12.29 19.54 7.33
N THR A 58 -11.73 20.53 8.04
CA THR A 58 -10.33 20.94 7.85
C THR A 58 -9.35 19.76 7.98
N GLY A 59 -9.59 18.84 8.93
CA GLY A 59 -8.75 17.66 9.12
C GLY A 59 -8.86 16.64 7.99
N ALA A 60 -10.07 16.43 7.46
CA ALA A 60 -10.28 15.55 6.30
C ALA A 60 -9.59 16.11 5.05
N ALA A 61 -9.76 17.40 4.77
CA ALA A 61 -9.07 18.08 3.68
C ALA A 61 -7.55 17.99 3.83
N TYR A 62 -7.03 18.24 5.04
CA TYR A 62 -5.60 18.19 5.34
C TYR A 62 -4.97 16.83 5.01
N TYR A 63 -5.55 15.73 5.50
CA TYR A 63 -4.98 14.40 5.24
C TYR A 63 -5.26 13.89 3.83
N ARG A 64 -6.34 14.32 3.17
CA ARG A 64 -6.53 14.08 1.72
C ARG A 64 -5.42 14.75 0.91
N GLN A 65 -5.12 16.02 1.19
CA GLN A 65 -4.02 16.76 0.56
C GLN A 65 -2.66 16.12 0.89
N TRP A 66 -2.47 15.64 2.12
CA TRP A 66 -1.24 14.93 2.54
C TRP A 66 -1.00 13.68 1.70
N MET A 67 -2.04 12.87 1.50
CA MET A 67 -1.98 11.66 0.65
C MET A 67 -1.69 12.01 -0.80
N SER A 68 -2.40 13.01 -1.37
CA SER A 68 -2.16 13.50 -2.74
C SER A 68 -0.72 13.98 -2.94
N ALA A 69 -0.15 14.68 -1.94
CA ALA A 69 1.26 15.08 -1.98
C ALA A 69 2.21 13.87 -1.91
N LEU A 70 1.96 12.90 -1.02
CA LEU A 70 2.77 11.70 -0.90
C LEU A 70 2.79 10.86 -2.18
N GLU A 71 1.64 10.65 -2.81
CA GLU A 71 1.55 9.95 -4.09
C GLU A 71 2.36 10.66 -5.18
N LYS A 72 2.28 12.00 -5.26
CA LYS A 72 3.08 12.80 -6.21
C LYS A 72 4.59 12.77 -5.92
N MET A 73 4.99 12.66 -4.64
CA MET A 73 6.40 12.42 -4.30
C MET A 73 6.85 11.05 -4.80
N LEU A 74 6.09 9.99 -4.50
CA LEU A 74 6.42 8.62 -4.85
C LEU A 74 6.43 8.36 -6.37
N ALA A 75 5.51 8.98 -7.12
CA ALA A 75 5.49 8.89 -8.58
C ALA A 75 6.78 9.45 -9.21
N ARG A 76 7.36 10.50 -8.62
CA ARG A 76 8.61 11.10 -9.10
C ARG A 76 9.85 10.30 -8.72
N THR A 77 9.92 9.77 -7.50
CA THR A 77 11.15 9.12 -7.02
C THR A 77 11.20 7.62 -7.33
N VAL A 78 10.07 6.91 -7.27
CA VAL A 78 10.02 5.43 -7.39
C VAL A 78 9.46 5.00 -8.75
N CYS A 79 9.14 5.96 -9.63
CA CYS A 79 8.42 5.69 -10.89
C CYS A 79 7.14 4.85 -10.68
N LEU A 80 6.47 5.07 -9.54
CA LEU A 80 5.20 4.42 -9.25
C LEU A 80 4.14 4.99 -10.20
N SER A 81 3.63 4.18 -11.13
CA SER A 81 2.60 4.63 -12.06
C SER A 81 1.21 4.60 -11.43
N ASP A 82 0.32 5.49 -11.89
CA ASP A 82 -1.10 5.50 -11.47
C ASP A 82 -1.76 4.13 -11.68
N GLN A 83 -1.34 3.40 -12.73
CA GLN A 83 -1.82 2.05 -13.01
C GLN A 83 -1.45 1.06 -11.89
N VAL A 84 -0.25 1.16 -11.31
CA VAL A 84 0.18 0.30 -10.19
C VAL A 84 -0.65 0.59 -8.95
N VAL A 85 -0.90 1.87 -8.64
CA VAL A 85 -1.73 2.29 -7.51
C VAL A 85 -3.17 1.79 -7.69
N THR A 86 -3.75 2.04 -8.87
CA THR A 86 -5.12 1.65 -9.20
C THR A 86 -5.29 0.13 -9.14
N ASN A 87 -4.34 -0.63 -9.70
CA ASN A 87 -4.37 -2.09 -9.63
C ASN A 87 -4.27 -2.59 -8.18
N ARG A 88 -3.41 -1.95 -7.36
CA ARG A 88 -3.28 -2.31 -5.95
C ARG A 88 -4.56 -2.02 -5.16
N GLN A 89 -5.24 -0.90 -5.42
CA GLN A 89 -6.54 -0.58 -4.81
C GLN A 89 -7.61 -1.60 -5.21
N ALA A 90 -7.66 -1.97 -6.50
CA ALA A 90 -8.59 -3.00 -6.99
C ALA A 90 -8.36 -4.36 -6.31
N LEU A 91 -7.09 -4.78 -6.16
CA LEU A 91 -6.77 -6.02 -5.44
C LEU A 91 -7.22 -5.97 -3.98
N TRP A 92 -7.00 -4.86 -3.28
CA TRP A 92 -7.49 -4.71 -1.90
C TRP A 92 -9.02 -4.70 -1.81
N HIS A 93 -9.70 -4.11 -2.79
CA HIS A 93 -11.16 -4.13 -2.86
C HIS A 93 -11.68 -5.57 -3.05
N THR A 94 -11.10 -6.32 -3.97
CA THR A 94 -11.42 -7.75 -4.18
C THR A 94 -11.13 -8.57 -2.93
N ALA A 95 -9.96 -8.36 -2.30
CA ALA A 95 -9.61 -9.03 -1.05
C ALA A 95 -10.64 -8.76 0.06
N TYR A 96 -11.12 -7.52 0.19
CA TYR A 96 -12.17 -7.16 1.14
C TYR A 96 -13.46 -7.93 0.86
N LEU A 97 -13.95 -7.93 -0.38
CA LEU A 97 -15.18 -8.63 -0.77
C LEU A 97 -15.10 -10.15 -0.55
N ASN A 98 -13.91 -10.74 -0.74
CA ASN A 98 -13.68 -12.17 -0.57
C ASN A 98 -13.38 -12.58 0.89
N THR A 99 -13.23 -11.62 1.81
CA THR A 99 -12.94 -11.93 3.22
C THR A 99 -14.23 -12.25 3.97
N PRO A 100 -14.37 -13.46 4.55
CA PRO A 100 -15.53 -13.77 5.38
C PRO A 100 -15.68 -12.79 6.55
N HIS A 101 -16.91 -12.44 6.89
CA HIS A 101 -17.19 -11.51 7.98
C HIS A 101 -16.51 -11.95 9.29
N GLY A 102 -15.86 -11.00 9.97
CA GLY A 102 -15.14 -11.25 11.22
C GLY A 102 -13.71 -11.76 11.05
N GLN A 103 -13.25 -12.03 9.82
CA GLN A 103 -11.84 -12.35 9.54
C GLN A 103 -11.04 -11.11 9.12
N PRO A 104 -9.73 -11.05 9.41
CA PRO A 104 -8.86 -9.99 8.90
C PRO A 104 -8.76 -10.03 7.38
N VAL A 105 -8.77 -8.85 6.75
CA VAL A 105 -8.57 -8.73 5.30
C VAL A 105 -7.09 -8.91 4.98
N ALA A 106 -6.78 -9.85 4.09
CA ALA A 106 -5.43 -10.08 3.59
C ALA A 106 -5.43 -10.00 2.06
N LEU A 107 -4.38 -9.41 1.46
CA LEU A 107 -4.30 -9.23 0.02
C LEU A 107 -4.36 -10.55 -0.76
N SER A 108 -3.92 -11.66 -0.17
CA SER A 108 -4.06 -13.02 -0.71
C SER A 108 -5.51 -13.42 -0.98
N ASN A 109 -6.48 -12.80 -0.30
CA ASN A 109 -7.90 -13.07 -0.50
C ASN A 109 -8.41 -12.51 -1.84
N ALA A 110 -7.65 -11.64 -2.52
CA ALA A 110 -8.00 -11.16 -3.87
C ALA A 110 -7.91 -12.27 -4.94
N GLY A 111 -7.33 -13.42 -4.58
CA GLY A 111 -6.85 -14.42 -5.52
C GLY A 111 -5.40 -14.11 -5.92
N ASP A 112 -4.59 -15.15 -6.09
CA ASP A 112 -3.32 -14.96 -6.77
C ASP A 112 -3.63 -14.43 -8.17
N ALA A 113 -3.03 -13.30 -8.54
CA ALA A 113 -2.91 -12.91 -9.93
C ALA A 113 -1.97 -13.90 -10.66
N HIS A 114 -2.29 -15.19 -10.59
CA HIS A 114 -1.77 -16.15 -11.53
C HIS A 114 -2.51 -15.85 -12.83
N ASP A 115 -1.80 -15.16 -13.71
CA ASP A 115 -1.98 -15.27 -15.15
C ASP A 115 -2.14 -16.77 -15.45
N HIS A 116 -3.38 -17.21 -15.58
CA HIS A 116 -3.65 -18.48 -16.22
C HIS A 116 -3.45 -18.24 -17.70
N ASP A 117 -2.18 -18.26 -18.11
CA ASP A 117 -1.77 -18.63 -19.46
C ASP A 117 -2.22 -20.08 -19.65
N HIS A 118 -3.53 -20.26 -19.86
CA HIS A 118 -4.06 -21.47 -20.41
C HIS A 118 -3.78 -21.41 -21.91
N ASP A 119 -2.54 -21.80 -22.25
CA ASP A 119 -2.23 -22.33 -23.57
C ASP A 119 -3.19 -23.50 -23.82
N HIS A 120 -4.25 -23.20 -24.55
CA HIS A 120 -5.12 -24.19 -25.14
C HIS A 120 -4.79 -24.31 -26.63
N HIS A 121 -4.36 -25.54 -26.95
CA HIS A 121 -4.56 -26.31 -28.19
C HIS A 121 -3.30 -26.53 -29.06
N PRO A 122 -3.19 -27.62 -29.86
CA PRO A 122 -4.06 -28.80 -30.02
C PRO A 122 -3.38 -30.16 -29.73
N ASP A 123 -4.23 -31.16 -29.49
CA ASP A 123 -4.18 -32.51 -30.08
C ASP A 123 -2.81 -33.15 -30.37
N HIS A 124 -2.34 -34.01 -29.46
CA HIS A 124 -1.35 -35.04 -29.78
C HIS A 124 -1.71 -36.38 -29.13
N ASP A 125 -2.25 -37.23 -29.98
CA ASP A 125 -2.53 -38.64 -29.80
C ASP A 125 -1.21 -39.41 -29.58
N HIS A 126 -0.84 -39.71 -28.32
CA HIS A 126 0.34 -40.51 -28.01
C HIS A 126 0.04 -41.59 -26.96
N ALA A 127 0.03 -42.83 -27.47
CA ALA A 127 -0.03 -44.08 -26.73
C ALA A 127 1.02 -44.16 -25.60
N HIS A 128 0.55 -44.45 -24.38
CA HIS A 128 1.37 -44.62 -23.20
C HIS A 128 2.10 -45.97 -23.19
N HIS A 129 3.43 -45.97 -23.35
CA HIS A 129 4.31 -47.08 -22.97
C HIS A 129 5.30 -46.66 -21.87
N HIS A 130 5.10 -47.27 -20.69
CA HIS A 130 5.99 -47.51 -19.54
C HIS A 130 7.27 -46.68 -19.27
N ARG A 131 7.21 -45.94 -18.14
CA ARG A 131 8.08 -45.96 -16.93
C ARG A 131 9.61 -45.97 -17.09
N HIS A 132 10.28 -44.95 -16.54
CA HIS A 132 11.47 -45.14 -15.68
C HIS A 132 11.60 -44.01 -14.63
N ALA A 133 11.95 -44.42 -13.40
CA ALA A 133 12.11 -43.56 -12.24
C ALA A 133 13.56 -43.07 -12.14
N HIS A 134 13.74 -41.76 -11.93
CA HIS A 134 15.00 -41.21 -11.39
C HIS A 134 14.68 -40.11 -10.38
N THR A 135 15.10 -40.36 -9.14
CA THR A 135 15.09 -39.42 -8.03
C THR A 135 16.21 -38.41 -8.21
N HIS A 136 15.88 -37.12 -8.28
CA HIS A 136 16.87 -36.04 -8.10
C HIS A 136 16.39 -35.14 -6.96
N SER A 137 17.09 -35.24 -5.83
CA SER A 137 16.88 -34.40 -4.66
C SER A 137 17.56 -33.05 -4.94
N HIS A 138 16.77 -31.99 -5.09
CA HIS A 138 17.27 -30.62 -5.14
C HIS A 138 16.45 -29.80 -4.15
N ASP A 139 17.09 -29.36 -3.08
CA ASP A 139 16.51 -28.49 -2.05
C ASP A 139 17.03 -27.07 -2.27
N PRO A 140 16.16 -26.11 -2.62
CA PRO A 140 16.53 -24.72 -2.45
C PRO A 140 15.35 -23.94 -1.89
N HIS A 141 15.23 -23.72 -0.58
CA HIS A 141 14.56 -22.50 -0.07
C HIS A 141 14.88 -22.22 1.40
N ALA A 142 15.92 -21.43 1.66
CA ALA A 142 15.91 -20.52 2.80
C ALA A 142 14.87 -19.41 2.52
N ARG A 143 13.64 -19.60 3.02
CA ARG A 143 12.55 -18.63 2.88
C ARG A 143 12.91 -17.34 3.64
N ARG A 144 12.93 -16.20 2.95
CA ARG A 144 12.97 -14.88 3.60
C ARG A 144 11.69 -14.69 4.42
N PRO A 145 11.76 -14.09 5.61
CA PRO A 145 10.58 -13.85 6.43
C PRO A 145 9.60 -12.91 5.69
N THR A 146 8.36 -13.37 5.53
CA THR A 146 7.26 -12.57 5.00
C THR A 146 6.88 -11.47 5.99
N PRO A 147 6.76 -10.19 5.57
CA PRO A 147 6.26 -9.13 6.45
C PRO A 147 4.82 -9.44 6.88
N ARG A 148 4.54 -9.30 8.18
CA ARG A 148 3.18 -9.48 8.73
C ARG A 148 2.25 -8.41 8.13
N PRO A 149 1.06 -8.77 7.63
CA PRO A 149 0.10 -7.79 7.17
C PRO A 149 -0.31 -6.90 8.36
N ALA A 150 -0.23 -5.59 8.17
CA ALA A 150 -0.77 -4.62 9.11
C ALA A 150 -2.30 -4.78 9.08
N ALA A 151 -2.85 -5.32 10.17
CA ALA A 151 -4.29 -5.37 10.35
C ALA A 151 -4.78 -3.94 10.66
N VAL A 152 -5.29 -3.24 9.65
CA VAL A 152 -6.07 -2.02 9.87
C VAL A 152 -7.39 -2.45 10.48
N VAL A 153 -7.46 -2.35 11.81
CA VAL A 153 -8.71 -2.53 12.56
C VAL A 153 -9.53 -1.26 12.32
N PRO A 154 -10.74 -1.34 11.75
CA PRO A 154 -11.57 -0.16 11.58
C PRO A 154 -11.93 0.41 12.96
N ALA A 155 -11.73 1.71 13.15
CA ALA A 155 -12.12 2.41 14.36
C ALA A 155 -13.61 2.21 14.61
N ARG A 156 -13.95 1.68 15.79
CA ARG A 156 -15.34 1.63 16.26
C ARG A 156 -15.77 3.06 16.60
N ARG A 157 -16.77 3.54 15.87
CA ARG A 157 -17.47 4.81 16.11
C ARG A 157 -18.26 4.78 17.40
#